data_AF-A0A9D7D6P0-F1
#
_entry.id   AF-A0A9D7D6P0-F1
#
_cell.length_a   1.000
_cell.length_b   1.000
_cell.length_c   1.000
_cell.angle_alpha   90.00
_cell.angle_beta   90.00
_cell.angle_gamma   90.00
#
_symmetry.space_group_name_H-M   'P 1'
#
loop_
_entity.id
_entity.type
_entity.pdbx_description
1 polymer ?
#
loop_
_entity_poly.entity_id
_entity_poly.type
_entity_poly.pdbx_seq_one_letter_code
_entity_poly.pdbx_strand_id
1 'polypeptide(L)' 'MVSVGGIIIGTLALIFFAGGAMNKARPADMRRRRAILAVLCGCGIVASAALGFVGVPAILYLAQQ' A
#
# COMPACT_ATOMS: atom_id res chain seq x y z
N MET A 1 6.97 7.33 15.59
CA MET A 1 5.51 7.29 15.31
C MET A 1 5.15 7.42 13.82
N VAL A 2 6.04 7.93 12.95
CA VAL A 2 5.78 8.10 11.51
C VAL A 2 5.41 6.80 10.79
N SER A 3 6.05 5.67 11.15
CA SER A 3 5.75 4.35 10.58
C SER A 3 4.30 3.92 10.80
N VAL A 4 3.80 4.07 12.03
CA VAL A 4 2.42 3.76 12.41
C VAL A 4 1.44 4.65 11.63
N GLY A 5 1.73 5.96 11.54
CA GLY A 5 0.93 6.90 10.75
C GLY A 5 0.85 6.51 9.27
N GLY A 6 1.97 6.08 8.68
CA GLY A 6 2.02 5.61 7.29
C GLY A 6 1.15 4.37 7.05
N ILE A 7 1.17 3.38 7.95
CA ILE A 7 0.32 2.18 7.85
C ILE A 7 -1.15 2.55 7.97
N ILE A 8 -1.52 3.38 8.94
CA ILE A 8 -2.92 3.79 9.15
C ILE A 8 -3.44 4.53 7.91
N ILE A 9 -2.71 5.55 7.44
CA ILE A 9 -3.13 6.35 6.28
C ILE A 9 -3.19 5.47 5.02
N GLY A 10 -2.18 4.62 4.80
CA GLY A 10 -2.15 3.71 3.65
C GLY A 10 -3.31 2.72 3.65
N THR A 11 -3.66 2.17 4.82
CA THR A 11 -4.78 1.24 4.98
C THR A 11 -6.12 1.92 4.78
N LEU A 12 -6.31 3.13 5.33
CA LEU A 12 -7.54 3.91 5.13
C LEU A 12 -7.71 4.31 3.65
N ALA A 13 -6.64 4.73 2.99
CA ALA A 13 -6.65 5.04 1.57
C ALA A 13 -7.00 3.80 0.73
N LEU A 14 -6.40 2.64 1.04
CA LEU A 14 -6.70 1.37 0.39
C LEU A 14 -8.21 1.06 0.45
N ILE A 15 -8.79 1.11 1.66
CA ILE A 15 -10.20 0.79 1.88
C ILE A 15 -11.11 1.78 1.14
N PHE A 16 -10.79 3.08 1.19
CA PHE A 16 -11.57 4.12 0.53
C PHE A 16 -11.60 3.94 -1.00
N PHE A 17 -10.43 3.67 -1.61
CA PHE A 17 -10.35 3.45 -3.05
C PHE A 17 -10.96 2.11 -3.46
N ALA A 18 -10.74 1.04 -2.69
CA ALA A 18 -11.32 -0.28 -2.96
C ALA A 18 -12.86 -0.23 -2.89
N GLY A 19 -13.44 0.37 -1.85
CA GLY A 19 -14.88 0.56 -1.73
C GLY A 19 -15.44 1.38 -2.89
N GLY A 20 -14.73 2.42 -3.30
CA GLY A 20 -15.10 3.24 -4.45
C GLY A 20 -15.02 2.50 -5.81
N ALA A 21 -14.11 1.53 -5.95
CA ALA A 21 -14.01 0.70 -7.13
C ALA A 21 -15.16 -0.32 -7.23
N MET A 22 -15.61 -0.85 -6.09
CA MET A 22 -16.71 -1.82 -6.02
C MET A 22 -18.09 -1.17 -6.19
N ASN A 23 -18.20 0.15 -5.98
CA ASN A 23 -19.49 0.84 -6.04
C ASN A 23 -20.05 0.93 -7.47
N LYS A 24 -20.99 0.02 -7.81
CA LYS A 24 -21.64 -0.05 -9.13
C LYS A 24 -22.42 1.21 -9.53
N ALA A 25 -22.82 2.05 -8.58
CA ALA A 25 -23.48 3.33 -8.88
C ALA A 25 -22.54 4.35 -9.55
N ARG A 26 -21.22 4.14 -9.50
CA ARG A 26 -20.24 5.02 -10.16
C ARG A 26 -19.96 4.61 -11.61
N PRO A 27 -19.68 5.60 -12.50
CA PRO A 27 -19.28 5.33 -13.87
C PRO A 27 -18.03 4.44 -13.92
N ALA A 28 -17.95 3.61 -14.97
CA ALA A 28 -16.92 2.57 -15.10
C ALA A 28 -15.49 3.12 -15.12
N ASP A 29 -15.26 4.27 -15.76
CA ASP A 29 -13.94 4.93 -15.78
C ASP A 29 -13.49 5.31 -14.35
N MET A 30 -14.38 5.93 -13.58
CA MET A 30 -14.08 6.30 -12.20
C MET A 30 -13.83 5.08 -11.30
N ARG A 31 -14.55 3.98 -11.51
CA ARG A 31 -14.28 2.71 -10.81
C ARG A 31 -12.90 2.16 -11.15
N ARG A 32 -12.51 2.16 -12.43
CA ARG A 32 -11.17 1.72 -12.86
C ARG A 32 -10.07 2.57 -12.23
N ARG A 33 -10.19 3.90 -12.26
CA ARG A 33 -9.22 4.80 -11.62
C ARG A 33 -9.05 4.50 -10.13
N ARG A 34 -10.16 4.31 -9.42
CA ARG A 34 -10.12 3.95 -7.99
C ARG A 34 -9.54 2.56 -7.76
N ALA A 35 -9.80 1.59 -8.62
CA ALA A 35 -9.18 0.27 -8.54
C ALA A 35 -7.65 0.36 -8.68
N ILE A 36 -7.16 1.16 -9.63
CA ILE A 36 -5.72 1.39 -9.82
C ILE A 36 -5.11 2.03 -8.56
N LEU A 37 -5.75 3.06 -8.01
CA LEU A 37 -5.27 3.71 -6.77
C LEU A 37 -5.25 2.75 -5.58
N ALA A 38 -6.27 1.89 -5.45
CA ALA A 38 -6.30 0.86 -4.42
C ALA A 38 -5.14 -0.13 -4.59
N VAL A 39 -4.88 -0.61 -5.81
CA VAL A 39 -3.75 -1.50 -6.08
C VAL A 39 -2.42 -0.83 -5.73
N LEU A 40 -2.23 0.43 -6.11
CA LEU A 40 -1.02 1.19 -5.79
C LEU A 40 -0.82 1.34 -4.27
N CYS A 41 -1.87 1.64 -3.51
CA CYS A 41 -1.81 1.65 -2.05
C CYS A 41 -1.41 0.29 -1.48
N GLY A 42 -1.99 -0.79 -1.99
CA GLY A 42 -1.68 -2.16 -1.56
C GLY A 42 -0.21 -2.52 -1.85
N CYS A 43 0.26 -2.23 -3.06
CA CYS A 43 1.66 -2.41 -3.45
C CYS A 43 2.61 -1.61 -2.55
N GLY A 44 2.28 -0.36 -2.21
CA GLY A 44 3.09 0.45 -1.30
C GLY A 44 3.22 -0.15 0.10
N ILE A 45 2.13 -0.72 0.65
CA ILE A 45 2.15 -1.41 1.94
C ILE A 45 3.04 -2.65 1.87
N VAL A 46 2.87 -3.49 0.85
CA VAL A 46 3.66 -4.71 0.67
C VAL A 46 5.14 -4.40 0.48
N ALA A 47 5.47 -3.40 -0.35
CA ALA A 47 6.85 -2.95 -0.57
C ALA A 47 7.48 -2.45 0.74
N SER A 48 6.74 -1.66 1.53
CA SER A 48 7.21 -1.17 2.83
C SER A 48 7.47 -2.31 3.81
N ALA A 49 6.57 -3.29 3.86
CA ALA A 49 6.73 -4.48 4.70
C ALA A 49 7.93 -5.32 4.26
N ALA A 50 8.12 -5.52 2.96
CA ALA A 50 9.25 -6.27 2.39
C ALA A 50 10.59 -5.58 2.68
N LEU A 51 10.68 -4.25 2.56
CA LEU A 51 11.87 -3.50 2.94
C LEU A 51 12.19 -3.65 4.43
N GLY A 52 11.18 -3.65 5.30
CA GLY A 52 11.36 -3.89 6.73
C GLY A 52 11.82 -5.31 7.06
N PHE A 53 11.16 -6.32 6.49
CA PHE A 53 11.41 -7.73 6.82
C PHE A 53 12.64 -8.32 6.14
N VAL A 54 12.91 -7.95 4.88
CA VAL A 54 14.00 -8.52 4.08
C VAL A 54 15.15 -7.52 3.92
N GLY A 55 14.83 -6.24 3.73
CA GLY A 55 15.84 -5.20 3.51
C GLY A 55 16.74 -5.00 4.73
N VAL A 56 16.17 -4.91 5.94
CA VAL A 56 16.95 -4.75 7.18
C VAL A 56 17.96 -5.89 7.38
N PRO A 57 17.58 -7.18 7.38
CA PRO A 57 18.55 -8.25 7.55
C PRO A 57 19.57 -8.34 6.41
N ALA A 58 19.19 -8.01 5.16
CA ALA A 58 20.14 -7.98 4.05
C ALA A 58 21.22 -6.90 4.25
N ILE A 59 20.84 -5.71 4.73
CA ILE A 59 21.79 -4.62 5.05
C ILE A 59 22.72 -5.04 6.19
N LEU A 60 22.18 -5.66 7.24
CA LEU A 60 22.98 -6.13 8.38
C LEU A 60 23.96 -7.23 7.97
N TYR A 61 23.52 -8.16 7.12
CA TYR A 61 24.39 -9.20 6.57
C TYR A 61 25.55 -8.61 5.77
N LEU A 62 25.28 -7.65 4.87
CA LEU A 62 26.29 -6.93 4.11
C LEU A 62 27.25 -6.13 5.01
N ALA A 63 26.75 -5.55 6.10
CA ALA A 63 27.56 -4.79 7.03
C ALA A 63 28.48 -5.66 7.91
N GLN A 64 28.20 -6.96 8.02
CA GLN A 64 29.03 -7.93 8.73
C GLN A 64 30.09 -8.62 7.86
N GLN A 65 30.07 -8.40 6.54
CA GLN A 65 31.12 -8.86 5.62
C GLN A 65 32.28 -7.87 5.58
#